data_AF-A0AAE0RWZ8-F1
#
_entry.id   AF-A0AAE0RWZ8-F1
#
_cell.length_a   1.000
_cell.length_b   1.000
_cell.length_c   1.000
_cell.angle_alpha   90.00
_cell.angle_beta   90.00
_cell.angle_gamma   90.00
#
_symmetry.space_group_name_H-M   'P 1'
#
loop_
_entity.id
_entity.type
_entity.pdbx_description
1 polymer ?
#
loop_
_entity_poly.entity_id
_entity_poly.type
_entity_poly.pdbx_seq_one_letter_code
_entity_poly.pdbx_strand_id
1 'polypeptide(L)'
;MFVIATMIIECKENFHTVICKVKTTFEDHKGHDTGPSVGPASRDAFYPALPEVCRRGKYQLDGKKGEVPFCSKKHGRHPTLLPGIFTVFCQHGVCYGYQIMKSMESPNIPFTFLRTRFEVAPEAVIYDNACNLHAYCLNRDPAFFARTQFAVDALHWFNHIGCSMGYESKLYPKFKSVNTQIVEQNNSKLKKLKSSLSHMIPQNFHACLRFFLWNCNREMTVHN
;
A
#
# COMPACT_ATOMS: atom_id res chain seq x y z
N MET A 1 -3.92 0.48 -18.14
CA MET A 1 -3.34 1.71 -17.53
C MET A 1 -2.45 1.23 -16.40
N PHE A 2 -1.20 1.70 -16.29
CA PHE A 2 -0.38 1.42 -15.10
C PHE A 2 -1.07 2.03 -13.88
N VAL A 3 -1.58 1.17 -13.00
CA VAL A 3 -2.33 1.60 -11.80
C VAL A 3 -1.32 1.75 -10.67
N ILE A 4 -1.31 2.92 -10.04
CA ILE A 4 -0.62 3.11 -8.77
C ILE A 4 -1.69 3.11 -7.70
N ALA A 5 -1.74 2.04 -6.92
CA ALA A 5 -2.61 1.90 -5.76
C ALA A 5 -1.79 2.31 -4.53
N THR A 6 -2.31 3.20 -3.70
CA THR A 6 -1.53 3.72 -2.56
C THR A 6 -2.31 3.63 -1.28
N MET A 7 -1.72 2.98 -0.28
CA MET A 7 -2.29 2.87 1.06
C MET A 7 -1.43 3.62 2.06
N ILE A 8 -2.08 4.39 2.92
CA ILE A 8 -1.44 5.06 4.05
C ILE A 8 -1.88 4.32 5.31
N ILE A 9 -0.93 3.95 6.14
CA ILE A 9 -1.18 3.33 7.43
C ILE A 9 -0.72 4.24 8.57
N GLU A 10 -1.43 4.16 9.68
CA GLU A 10 -0.97 4.74 10.93
C GLU A 10 0.32 4.06 11.39
N CYS A 11 1.24 4.87 11.90
CA CYS A 11 2.49 4.41 12.45
C CYS A 11 2.65 4.92 13.88
N LYS A 12 2.93 4.01 14.81
CA LYS A 12 3.17 4.32 16.23
C LYS A 12 4.57 4.87 16.49
N GLU A 13 5.51 4.57 15.59
CA GLU A 13 6.88 5.08 15.67
C GLU A 13 6.92 6.54 15.18
N ASN A 14 7.72 7.37 15.82
CA ASN A 14 7.91 8.76 15.38
C ASN A 14 8.65 8.81 14.01
N PHE A 15 8.56 9.96 13.33
CA PHE A 15 9.18 10.16 12.02
C PHE A 15 10.67 9.77 11.97
N HIS A 16 11.46 10.17 12.97
CA HIS A 16 12.90 9.91 13.00
C HIS A 16 13.20 8.40 13.09
N THR A 17 12.49 7.67 13.94
CA THR A 17 12.63 6.22 14.06
C THR A 17 12.28 5.52 12.75
N VAL A 18 11.16 5.89 12.13
CA VAL A 18 10.70 5.28 10.87
C VAL A 18 11.68 5.55 9.74
N ILE A 19 12.14 6.80 9.59
CA ILE A 19 13.02 7.16 8.48
C ILE A 19 14.40 6.49 8.63
N CYS A 20 14.94 6.41 9.85
CA CYS A 20 16.19 5.69 10.11
C CYS A 20 16.05 4.21 9.77
N LYS A 21 15.01 3.54 10.28
CA LYS A 21 14.73 2.12 10.01
C LYS A 21 14.62 1.83 8.52
N VAL A 22 13.92 2.67 7.77
CA VAL A 22 13.79 2.48 6.33
C VAL A 22 15.14 2.71 5.63
N LYS A 23 15.86 3.80 5.96
CA LYS A 23 17.16 4.12 5.35
C LYS A 23 18.21 3.02 5.55
N THR A 24 18.38 2.52 6.78
CA THR A 24 19.38 1.47 7.08
C THR A 24 19.11 0.21 6.25
N THR A 25 17.84 -0.19 6.17
CA THR A 25 17.48 -1.43 5.46
C THR A 25 17.71 -1.33 3.94
N PHE A 26 17.71 -0.13 3.36
CA PHE A 26 18.07 0.05 1.95
C PHE A 26 19.59 0.04 1.70
N GLU A 27 20.40 0.40 2.70
CA GLU A 27 21.87 0.47 2.60
C GLU A 27 22.53 -0.90 2.79
N ASP A 28 21.97 -1.75 3.65
CA ASP A 28 22.47 -3.12 3.92
C ASP A 28 22.38 -4.05 2.69
N HIS A 29 21.56 -3.72 1.70
CA HIS A 29 21.41 -4.50 0.46
C HIS A 29 22.49 -4.22 -0.61
N LYS A 30 23.62 -3.59 -0.24
CA LYS A 30 24.81 -3.49 -1.12
C LYS A 30 25.64 -4.79 -1.22
N GLY A 31 25.28 -5.84 -0.51
CA GLY A 31 25.97 -7.14 -0.54
C GLY A 31 25.06 -8.27 -1.02
N HIS A 32 25.61 -9.09 -1.92
CA HIS A 32 25.24 -10.48 -2.27
C HIS A 32 23.93 -11.03 -1.67
N ASP A 33 22.97 -11.40 -2.53
CA ASP A 33 21.75 -12.16 -2.17
C ASP A 33 22.12 -13.52 -1.51
N THR A 34 22.41 -13.51 -0.21
CA THR A 34 22.53 -14.72 0.63
C THR A 34 21.61 -14.62 1.84
N GLY A 35 20.33 -14.33 1.59
CA GLY A 35 19.23 -14.50 2.54
C GLY A 35 18.46 -15.80 2.29
N PRO A 36 17.85 -16.42 3.32
CA PRO A 36 17.19 -17.72 3.19
C PRO A 36 16.01 -17.64 2.22
N SER A 37 15.83 -18.71 1.44
CA SER A 37 14.87 -18.86 0.35
C SER A 37 13.45 -18.41 0.72
N VAL A 38 13.15 -17.15 0.40
CA VAL A 38 11.82 -16.58 0.56
C VAL A 38 10.91 -17.23 -0.49
N GLY A 39 9.89 -17.95 -0.03
CA GLY A 39 8.94 -18.69 -0.88
C GLY A 39 8.35 -17.87 -2.03
N PRO A 40 7.67 -18.49 -3.01
CA PRO A 40 7.36 -17.92 -4.33
C PRO A 40 6.50 -16.64 -4.35
N ALA A 41 6.02 -16.14 -3.21
CA ALA A 41 5.40 -14.83 -3.05
C ALA A 41 6.42 -13.66 -3.05
N SER A 42 7.72 -13.95 -3.02
CA SER A 42 8.81 -13.01 -2.68
C SER A 42 9.37 -12.15 -3.81
N ARG A 43 9.03 -12.42 -5.08
CA ARG A 43 9.63 -11.66 -6.19
C ARG A 43 8.91 -10.35 -6.47
N ASP A 44 7.60 -10.29 -6.25
CA ASP A 44 6.78 -9.14 -6.66
C ASP A 44 6.67 -8.07 -5.56
N ALA A 45 7.00 -8.38 -4.31
CA ALA A 45 6.86 -7.48 -3.16
C ALA A 45 8.21 -7.13 -2.54
N PHE A 46 8.39 -5.87 -2.16
CA PHE A 46 9.59 -5.35 -1.52
C PHE A 46 9.19 -4.38 -0.40
N TYR A 47 9.27 -4.85 0.85
CA TYR A 47 8.93 -4.09 2.05
C TYR A 47 10.02 -4.27 3.11
N PRO A 48 11.20 -3.65 2.93
CA PRO A 48 12.39 -3.92 3.74
C PRO A 48 12.16 -3.67 5.24
N ALA A 49 11.46 -2.59 5.59
CA ALA A 49 11.21 -2.23 6.98
C ALA A 49 10.02 -2.97 7.64
N LEU A 50 9.31 -3.80 6.87
CA LEU A 50 8.12 -4.55 7.31
C LEU A 50 8.18 -6.00 6.79
N PRO A 51 9.05 -6.84 7.39
CA PRO A 51 9.15 -8.26 7.05
C PRO A 51 7.85 -9.01 7.37
N GLU A 52 7.67 -10.17 6.77
CA GLU A 52 6.49 -11.00 7.04
C GLU A 52 6.63 -11.65 8.42
N VAL A 53 5.67 -11.35 9.31
CA VAL A 53 5.57 -11.91 10.66
C VAL A 53 4.70 -13.15 10.71
N CYS A 54 3.81 -13.32 9.73
CA CYS A 54 2.95 -14.49 9.65
C CYS A 54 2.41 -14.74 8.23
N ARG A 55 1.86 -15.93 8.00
CA ARG A 55 1.19 -16.28 6.75
C ARG A 55 -0.23 -15.71 6.72
N ARG A 56 -0.70 -15.33 5.53
CA ARG A 56 -2.04 -14.77 5.31
C ARG A 56 -3.19 -15.67 5.79
N GLY A 57 -3.00 -16.99 5.75
CA GLY A 57 -4.07 -17.97 5.91
C GLY A 57 -4.85 -18.22 4.61
N LYS A 58 -5.78 -19.19 4.64
CA LYS A 58 -6.65 -19.54 3.51
C LYS A 58 -8.09 -19.22 3.88
N TYR A 59 -8.75 -18.38 3.08
CA TYR A 59 -10.18 -18.14 3.22
C TYR A 59 -10.95 -19.06 2.27
N GLN A 60 -11.87 -19.87 2.80
CA GLN A 60 -12.54 -20.94 2.05
C GLN A 60 -13.42 -20.44 0.88
N LEU A 61 -13.85 -19.18 0.94
CA LEU A 61 -14.63 -18.55 -0.12
C LEU A 61 -13.78 -17.68 -1.07
N ASP A 62 -12.44 -17.69 -0.95
CA ASP A 62 -11.59 -17.10 -1.97
C ASP A 62 -11.83 -17.80 -3.32
N GLY A 63 -12.01 -17.01 -4.39
CA GLY A 63 -12.33 -17.52 -5.73
C GLY A 63 -13.82 -17.78 -5.98
N LYS A 64 -14.67 -17.74 -4.95
CA LYS A 64 -16.14 -17.77 -5.11
C LYS A 64 -16.66 -16.33 -5.25
N LYS A 65 -17.45 -16.06 -6.31
CA LYS A 65 -18.11 -14.76 -6.47
C LYS A 65 -19.29 -14.68 -5.50
N GLY A 66 -19.13 -13.91 -4.43
CA GLY A 66 -20.27 -13.43 -3.64
C GLY A 66 -20.78 -12.10 -4.22
N GLU A 67 -22.08 -11.88 -4.18
CA GLU A 67 -22.68 -10.57 -4.44
C GLU A 67 -22.49 -9.69 -3.21
N VAL A 68 -21.52 -8.77 -3.24
CA VAL A 68 -21.53 -7.64 -2.30
C VAL A 68 -21.04 -6.38 -2.99
N PRO A 69 -21.92 -5.58 -3.62
CA PRO A 69 -21.58 -4.21 -3.94
C PRO A 69 -22.40 -3.27 -3.05
N PHE A 70 -21.77 -2.72 -2.00
CA PHE A 70 -22.31 -1.54 -1.32
C PHE A 70 -21.80 -0.23 -1.95
N CYS A 71 -20.65 -0.25 -2.65
CA CYS A 71 -20.07 0.95 -3.23
C CYS A 71 -19.67 0.76 -4.69
N SER A 72 -20.22 1.60 -5.56
CA SER A 72 -19.94 1.65 -7.00
C SER A 72 -18.87 2.71 -7.27
N LYS A 73 -17.61 2.43 -6.91
CA LYS A 73 -16.48 3.31 -7.27
C LYS A 73 -16.33 3.33 -8.79
N LYS A 74 -16.47 4.51 -9.40
CA LYS A 74 -16.28 4.69 -10.85
C LYS A 74 -14.78 4.54 -11.17
N HIS A 75 -14.40 3.43 -11.79
CA HIS A 75 -13.06 3.23 -12.32
C HIS A 75 -13.07 3.43 -13.83
N GLY A 76 -12.14 4.23 -14.36
CA GLY A 76 -11.87 4.25 -15.80
C GLY A 76 -11.34 2.87 -16.23
N ARG A 77 -12.13 2.12 -17.01
CA ARG A 77 -11.69 0.83 -17.58
C ARG A 77 -10.69 1.13 -18.69
N HIS A 78 -9.44 0.68 -18.56
CA HIS A 78 -8.52 0.67 -19.70
C HIS A 78 -7.76 -0.67 -19.80
N PRO A 79 -7.88 -1.40 -20.94
CA PRO A 79 -7.45 -2.79 -21.09
C PRO A 79 -5.93 -3.02 -21.19
N THR A 80 -5.09 -2.02 -20.88
CA THR A 80 -3.64 -2.15 -21.08
C THR A 80 -2.94 -2.84 -19.90
N LEU A 81 -2.52 -4.08 -20.22
CA LEU A 81 -1.63 -5.10 -19.63
C LEU A 81 -0.39 -4.67 -18.82
N LEU A 82 -0.22 -3.40 -18.43
CA LEU A 82 0.93 -3.01 -17.62
C LEU A 82 0.71 -3.39 -16.16
N PRO A 83 1.68 -4.06 -15.50
CA PRO A 83 1.57 -4.39 -14.09
C PRO A 83 1.48 -3.09 -13.28
N GLY A 84 0.51 -2.98 -12.38
CA GLY A 84 0.40 -1.85 -11.47
C GLY A 84 1.43 -1.92 -10.34
N ILE A 85 1.53 -0.85 -9.55
CA ILE A 85 2.30 -0.83 -8.30
C ILE A 85 1.35 -0.53 -7.16
N PHE A 86 1.42 -1.31 -6.09
CA PHE A 86 0.84 -1.02 -4.80
C PHE A 86 1.92 -0.48 -3.86
N THR A 87 1.83 0.78 -3.44
CA THR A 87 2.77 1.40 -2.51
C THR A 87 2.14 1.58 -1.13
N VAL A 88 2.98 1.47 -0.09
CA VAL A 88 2.53 1.70 1.29
C VAL A 88 3.35 2.80 1.93
N PHE A 89 2.66 3.77 2.53
CA PHE A 89 3.25 4.89 3.24
C PHE A 89 2.79 4.93 4.69
N CYS A 90 3.59 5.49 5.58
CA CYS A 90 3.12 5.91 6.90
C CYS A 90 2.45 7.28 6.84
N GLN A 91 1.75 7.66 7.90
CA GLN A 91 1.15 9.00 8.05
C GLN A 91 2.13 10.18 7.88
N HIS A 92 3.41 9.97 8.17
CA HIS A 92 4.46 10.98 7.98
C HIS A 92 4.90 11.14 6.51
N GLY A 93 4.43 10.28 5.61
CA GLY A 93 4.78 10.26 4.18
C GLY A 93 5.97 9.37 3.83
N VAL A 94 6.53 8.62 4.77
CA VAL A 94 7.65 7.67 4.52
C VAL A 94 7.12 6.44 3.81
N CYS A 95 7.75 6.05 2.70
CA CYS A 95 7.40 4.84 1.97
C CYS A 95 8.02 3.60 2.62
N TYR A 96 7.20 2.62 2.99
CA TYR A 96 7.67 1.32 3.50
C TYR A 96 8.10 0.36 2.39
N GLY A 97 7.63 0.60 1.16
CA GLY A 97 7.93 -0.27 0.03
C GLY A 97 6.77 -0.40 -0.95
N TYR A 98 6.82 -1.45 -1.75
CA TYR A 98 5.90 -1.67 -2.86
C TYR A 98 5.63 -3.14 -3.15
N GLN A 99 4.55 -3.39 -3.90
CA GLN A 99 4.23 -4.68 -4.50
C GLN A 99 3.74 -4.49 -5.94
N ILE A 100 4.23 -5.33 -6.86
CA ILE A 100 3.80 -5.37 -8.24
C ILE A 100 2.42 -6.04 -8.32
N MET A 101 1.48 -5.36 -8.97
CA MET A 101 0.12 -5.82 -9.20
C MET A 101 0.02 -6.41 -10.61
N LYS A 102 -0.27 -7.71 -10.72
CA LYS A 102 -0.46 -8.40 -12.01
C LYS A 102 -1.88 -8.26 -12.57
N SER A 103 -2.81 -7.78 -11.75
CA SER A 103 -4.21 -7.58 -12.09
C SER A 103 -4.69 -6.22 -11.58
N MET A 104 -5.91 -5.86 -11.97
CA MET A 104 -6.57 -4.66 -11.45
C MET A 104 -6.60 -4.66 -9.92
N GLU A 105 -6.61 -3.46 -9.37
CA GLU A 105 -6.66 -3.18 -7.95
C GLU A 105 -7.73 -4.02 -7.25
N SER A 106 -7.26 -5.00 -6.47
CA SER A 106 -8.07 -5.91 -5.68
C SER A 106 -7.79 -5.67 -4.21
N PRO A 107 -8.81 -5.72 -3.33
CA PRO A 107 -8.59 -5.61 -1.88
C PRO A 107 -7.70 -6.75 -1.32
N ASN A 108 -7.43 -7.80 -2.11
CA ASN A 108 -6.54 -8.89 -1.72
C ASN A 108 -5.10 -8.44 -1.43
N ILE A 109 -4.52 -7.55 -2.24
CA ILE A 109 -3.13 -7.08 -2.04
C ILE A 109 -3.00 -6.31 -0.72
N PRO A 110 -3.77 -5.24 -0.46
CA PRO A 110 -3.71 -4.53 0.81
C PRO A 110 -4.07 -5.42 2.01
N PHE A 111 -5.06 -6.32 1.89
CA PHE A 111 -5.36 -7.28 2.96
C PHE A 111 -4.17 -8.20 3.25
N THR A 112 -3.56 -8.78 2.21
CA THR A 112 -2.40 -9.66 2.35
C THR A 112 -1.27 -8.93 3.03
N PHE A 113 -0.98 -7.70 2.58
CA PHE A 113 0.04 -6.85 3.18
C PHE A 113 -0.22 -6.62 4.68
N LEU A 114 -1.41 -6.14 5.03
CA LEU A 114 -1.78 -5.83 6.43
C LEU A 114 -1.71 -7.08 7.31
N ARG A 115 -2.21 -8.21 6.80
CA ARG A 115 -2.30 -9.44 7.59
C ARG A 115 -0.95 -10.13 7.79
N THR A 116 -0.04 -10.07 6.82
CA THR A 116 1.24 -10.80 6.91
C THR A 116 2.35 -10.02 7.60
N ARG A 117 2.24 -8.69 7.71
CA ARG A 117 3.33 -7.81 8.19
C ARG A 117 3.08 -7.17 9.54
N PHE A 118 1.90 -7.36 10.11
CA PHE A 118 1.52 -6.80 11.40
C PHE A 118 1.00 -7.90 12.33
N GLU A 119 1.52 -7.94 13.55
CA GLU A 119 0.97 -8.77 14.62
C GLU A 119 -0.34 -8.19 15.17
N VAL A 120 -0.44 -6.86 15.17
CA VAL A 120 -1.63 -6.10 15.54
C VAL A 120 -1.96 -5.15 14.40
N ALA A 121 -3.20 -5.19 13.91
CA ALA A 121 -3.63 -4.35 12.80
C ALA A 121 -3.38 -2.85 13.10
N PRO A 122 -3.01 -2.04 12.08
CA PRO A 122 -2.97 -0.60 12.24
C PRO A 122 -4.31 -0.05 12.73
N GLU A 123 -4.28 0.95 13.60
CA GLU A 123 -5.49 1.60 14.14
C GLU A 123 -6.19 2.46 13.07
N ALA A 124 -5.46 2.88 12.03
CA ALA A 124 -6.01 3.62 10.92
C ALA A 124 -5.38 3.25 9.57
N VAL A 125 -6.23 3.14 8.55
CA VAL A 125 -5.86 2.83 7.16
C VAL A 125 -6.59 3.78 6.22
N ILE A 126 -5.85 4.56 5.44
CA ILE A 126 -6.38 5.41 4.37
C ILE A 126 -6.09 4.76 3.03
N TYR A 127 -7.13 4.57 2.22
CA TYR A 127 -7.00 3.94 0.91
C TYR A 127 -8.14 4.35 -0.01
N ASP A 128 -7.88 4.56 -1.30
CA ASP A 128 -8.90 5.00 -2.26
C ASP A 128 -10.05 3.98 -2.43
N ASN A 129 -9.82 2.70 -2.13
CA ASN A 129 -10.82 1.63 -2.16
C ASN A 129 -11.08 1.08 -0.75
N ALA A 130 -10.91 1.91 0.28
CA ALA A 130 -11.03 1.54 1.69
C ALA A 130 -12.38 0.90 2.04
N CYS A 131 -13.48 1.33 1.43
CA CYS A 131 -14.80 0.76 1.69
C CYS A 131 -14.88 -0.74 1.33
N ASN A 132 -14.34 -1.12 0.17
CA ASN A 132 -14.30 -2.51 -0.26
C ASN A 132 -13.24 -3.29 0.52
N LEU A 133 -12.11 -2.66 0.82
CA LEU A 133 -11.08 -3.25 1.68
C LEU A 133 -11.61 -3.58 3.07
N HIS A 134 -12.36 -2.67 3.69
CA HIS A 134 -12.92 -2.87 5.03
C HIS A 134 -13.85 -4.08 5.08
N ALA A 135 -14.81 -4.15 4.15
CA ALA A 135 -15.68 -5.32 4.03
C ALA A 135 -14.88 -6.60 3.74
N TYR A 136 -13.84 -6.53 2.90
CA TYR A 136 -12.97 -7.66 2.59
C TYR A 136 -12.21 -8.17 3.82
N CYS A 137 -11.70 -7.26 4.65
CA CYS A 137 -11.00 -7.52 5.89
C CYS A 137 -11.91 -8.17 6.94
N LEU A 138 -13.08 -7.58 7.21
CA LEU A 138 -14.02 -8.09 8.22
C LEU A 138 -14.58 -9.47 7.87
N ASN A 139 -14.78 -9.76 6.57
CA ASN A 139 -15.23 -11.09 6.16
C ASN A 139 -14.18 -12.19 6.36
N ARG A 140 -12.89 -11.84 6.50
CA ARG A 140 -11.79 -12.81 6.58
C ARG A 140 -11.18 -12.91 7.97
N ASP A 141 -11.01 -11.78 8.64
CA ASP A 141 -10.40 -11.73 9.96
C ASP A 141 -10.98 -10.55 10.78
N PRO A 142 -12.25 -10.65 11.22
CA PRO A 142 -12.92 -9.57 11.93
C PRO A 142 -12.25 -9.27 13.27
N ALA A 143 -11.69 -10.28 13.94
CA ALA A 143 -11.01 -10.10 15.22
C ALA A 143 -9.74 -9.25 15.08
N PHE A 144 -8.92 -9.52 14.05
CA PHE A 144 -7.70 -8.75 13.80
C PHE A 144 -8.00 -7.29 13.45
N PHE A 145 -9.04 -7.02 12.65
CA PHE A 145 -9.39 -5.67 12.18
C PHE A 145 -10.44 -4.94 13.04
N ALA A 146 -10.85 -5.50 14.17
CA ALA A 146 -11.95 -4.96 15.00
C ALA A 146 -11.74 -3.50 15.47
N ARG A 147 -10.48 -3.06 15.57
CA ARG A 147 -10.10 -1.71 16.02
C ARG A 147 -9.51 -0.84 14.91
N THR A 148 -9.51 -1.31 13.67
CA THR A 148 -8.94 -0.58 12.53
C THR A 148 -10.00 0.33 11.91
N GLN A 149 -9.73 1.64 11.89
CA GLN A 149 -10.54 2.59 11.14
C GLN A 149 -10.08 2.64 9.69
N PHE A 150 -10.98 2.28 8.78
CA PHE A 150 -10.77 2.47 7.35
C PHE A 150 -11.37 3.80 6.90
N ALA A 151 -10.62 4.55 6.09
CA ALA A 151 -11.09 5.80 5.50
C ALA A 151 -10.66 5.90 4.03
N VAL A 152 -11.53 6.48 3.22
CA VAL A 152 -11.24 6.80 1.83
C VAL A 152 -10.41 8.07 1.79
N ASP A 153 -9.40 8.06 0.92
CA ASP A 153 -8.60 9.25 0.66
C ASP A 153 -9.51 10.42 0.22
N ALA A 154 -9.32 11.57 0.87
CA ALA A 154 -10.15 12.76 0.71
C ALA A 154 -10.25 13.23 -0.74
N LEU A 155 -9.19 13.05 -1.53
CA LEU A 155 -9.18 13.39 -2.95
C LEU A 155 -9.99 12.43 -3.81
N HIS A 156 -10.22 11.20 -3.34
CA HIS A 156 -10.95 10.18 -4.08
C HIS A 156 -12.41 10.07 -3.65
N TRP A 157 -12.78 10.63 -2.49
CA TRP A 157 -14.12 10.54 -1.90
C TRP A 157 -15.27 10.85 -2.86
N PHE A 158 -15.14 11.89 -3.70
CA PHE A 158 -16.19 12.29 -4.65
C PHE A 158 -16.51 11.22 -5.71
N ASN A 159 -15.63 10.23 -5.92
CA ASN A 159 -15.86 9.11 -6.84
C ASN A 159 -16.64 7.94 -6.23
N HIS A 160 -16.96 8.02 -4.93
CA HIS A 160 -17.69 6.97 -4.22
C HIS A 160 -19.18 7.27 -4.19
N ILE A 161 -19.97 6.33 -4.71
CA ILE A 161 -21.43 6.40 -4.73
C ILE A 161 -21.97 5.25 -3.90
N GLY A 162 -22.89 5.54 -2.98
CA GLY A 162 -23.50 4.56 -2.07
C GLY A 162 -22.66 4.24 -0.82
N CYS A 163 -21.41 4.72 -0.75
CA CYS A 163 -20.57 4.57 0.44
C CYS A 163 -21.11 5.38 1.64
N SER A 164 -21.06 4.80 2.84
CA SER A 164 -21.41 5.50 4.10
C SER A 164 -20.44 6.65 4.39
N MET A 165 -20.94 7.76 4.94
CA MET A 165 -20.13 8.90 5.39
C MET A 165 -19.02 8.50 6.39
N GLY A 166 -19.16 7.37 7.09
CA GLY A 166 -18.10 6.85 7.98
C GLY A 166 -16.78 6.51 7.27
N TYR A 167 -16.74 6.49 5.94
CA TYR A 167 -15.51 6.35 5.17
C TYR A 167 -14.88 7.69 4.78
N GLU A 168 -15.52 8.83 5.02
CA GLU A 168 -14.94 10.13 4.69
C GLU A 168 -13.83 10.50 5.69
N SER A 169 -12.58 10.52 5.23
CA SER A 169 -11.41 10.82 6.06
C SER A 169 -11.49 12.20 6.74
N LYS A 170 -12.12 13.20 6.11
CA LYS A 170 -12.25 14.56 6.65
C LYS A 170 -13.06 14.65 7.94
N LEU A 171 -13.95 13.68 8.21
CA LEU A 171 -14.79 13.69 9.40
C LEU A 171 -14.02 13.36 10.68
N TYR A 172 -12.82 12.78 10.56
CA TYR A 172 -12.04 12.32 11.70
C TYR A 172 -10.83 13.23 11.96
N PRO A 173 -10.72 13.86 13.15
CA PRO A 173 -9.58 14.70 13.50
C PRO A 173 -8.23 14.00 13.36
N LYS A 174 -8.16 12.69 13.66
CA LYS A 174 -6.94 11.88 13.55
C LYS A 174 -6.36 11.81 12.14
N PHE A 175 -7.17 12.03 11.09
CA PHE A 175 -6.69 12.02 9.71
C PHE A 175 -6.24 13.39 9.20
N LYS A 176 -6.47 14.47 9.97
CA LYS A 176 -6.05 15.83 9.57
C LYS A 176 -4.54 16.00 9.53
N SER A 177 -3.81 15.26 10.36
CA SER A 177 -2.34 15.28 10.41
C SER A 177 -1.69 14.39 9.36
N VAL A 178 -2.47 13.59 8.62
CA VAL A 178 -1.92 12.68 7.60
C VAL A 178 -1.56 13.48 6.36
N ASN A 179 -0.28 13.41 5.97
CA ASN A 179 0.21 14.16 4.82
C ASN A 179 -0.07 13.42 3.50
N THR A 180 -1.35 13.41 3.09
CA THR A 180 -1.76 12.83 1.80
C THR A 180 -1.11 13.55 0.60
N GLN A 181 -0.74 14.83 0.75
CA GLN A 181 -0.08 15.61 -0.30
C GLN A 181 1.30 15.06 -0.66
N ILE A 182 2.15 14.69 0.31
CA ILE A 182 3.45 14.05 0.04
C ILE A 182 3.27 12.75 -0.73
N VAL A 183 2.27 11.96 -0.33
CA VAL A 183 1.94 10.70 -0.98
C VAL A 183 1.53 10.93 -2.44
N GLU A 184 0.71 11.95 -2.71
CA GLU A 184 0.32 12.31 -4.07
C GLU A 184 1.46 12.87 -4.92
N GLN A 185 2.37 13.65 -4.33
CA GLN A 185 3.58 14.11 -5.03
C GLN A 185 4.46 12.91 -5.44
N ASN A 186 4.62 11.92 -4.56
CA ASN A 186 5.34 10.69 -4.87
C ASN A 186 4.62 9.87 -5.94
N ASN A 187 3.29 9.77 -5.89
CA ASN A 187 2.49 9.11 -6.93
C ASN A 187 2.65 9.82 -8.29
N SER A 188 2.69 11.16 -8.31
CA SER A 188 2.94 11.94 -9.52
C SER A 188 4.35 11.69 -10.09
N LYS A 189 5.38 11.65 -9.23
CA LYS A 189 6.75 11.28 -9.63
C LYS A 189 6.80 9.85 -10.20
N LEU A 190 6.14 8.87 -9.58
CA LEU A 190 6.03 7.49 -10.08
C LEU A 190 5.31 7.42 -11.44
N LYS A 191 4.24 8.21 -11.65
CA LYS A 191 3.54 8.29 -12.94
C LYS A 191 4.46 8.74 -14.07
N LYS A 192 5.45 9.60 -13.79
CA LYS A 192 6.45 10.02 -14.79
C LYS A 192 7.42 8.91 -15.16
N LEU A 193 7.78 8.04 -14.20
CA LEU A 193 8.67 6.89 -14.43
C LEU A 193 8.00 5.74 -15.18
N LYS A 194 6.66 5.76 -15.27
CA LYS A 194 5.85 4.72 -15.89
C LYS A 194 6.35 4.30 -17.28
N SER A 195 6.62 5.24 -18.17
CA SER A 195 7.02 4.93 -19.55
C SER A 195 8.31 4.13 -19.56
N SER A 196 9.33 4.60 -18.84
CA SER A 196 10.61 3.92 -18.72
C SER A 196 10.49 2.55 -18.06
N LEU A 197 9.75 2.45 -16.94
CA LEU A 197 9.56 1.19 -16.21
C LEU A 197 8.85 0.13 -17.06
N SER A 198 7.92 0.53 -17.92
CA SER A 198 7.13 -0.41 -18.74
C SER A 198 7.94 -1.18 -19.78
N HIS A 199 9.12 -0.67 -20.15
CA HIS A 199 10.00 -1.30 -21.15
C HIS A 199 11.17 -2.07 -20.52
N MET A 200 11.23 -2.15 -19.19
CA MET A 200 12.32 -2.82 -18.49
C MET A 200 12.02 -4.30 -18.25
N ILE A 201 13.09 -5.11 -18.27
CA ILE A 201 13.02 -6.47 -17.71
C ILE A 201 12.74 -6.41 -16.20
N PRO A 202 12.12 -7.45 -15.59
CA PRO A 202 11.71 -7.42 -14.19
C PRO A 202 12.82 -7.02 -13.21
N GLN A 203 14.06 -7.49 -13.42
CA GLN A 203 15.20 -7.18 -12.57
C GLN A 203 15.50 -5.67 -12.54
N ASN A 204 15.54 -5.05 -13.73
CA ASN A 204 15.77 -3.61 -13.85
C ASN A 204 14.60 -2.80 -13.32
N PHE A 205 13.36 -3.28 -13.54
CA PHE A 205 12.16 -2.67 -12.97
C PHE A 205 12.28 -2.58 -11.44
N HIS A 206 12.63 -3.69 -10.78
CA HIS A 206 12.80 -3.72 -9.32
C HIS A 206 13.92 -2.80 -8.85
N ALA A 207 15.09 -2.83 -9.50
CA ALA A 207 16.22 -1.99 -9.13
C ALA A 207 15.89 -0.49 -9.24
N CYS A 208 15.30 -0.07 -10.36
CA CYS A 208 14.90 1.32 -10.57
C CYS A 208 13.84 1.77 -9.55
N LEU A 209 12.83 0.94 -9.29
CA LEU A 209 11.77 1.28 -8.35
C LEU A 209 12.27 1.34 -6.90
N ARG A 210 13.15 0.42 -6.50
CA ARG A 210 13.82 0.44 -5.18
C ARG A 210 14.63 1.72 -5.01
N PHE A 211 15.47 2.04 -5.99
CA PHE A 211 16.30 3.25 -5.94
C PHE A 211 15.46 4.52 -5.89
N PHE A 212 14.41 4.60 -6.70
CA PHE A 212 13.52 5.75 -6.71
C PHE A 212 12.84 5.97 -5.35
N LEU A 213 12.23 4.93 -4.77
CA LEU A 213 11.53 5.05 -3.49
C LEU A 213 12.50 5.35 -2.33
N TRP A 214 13.69 4.75 -2.36
CA TRP A 214 14.76 5.10 -1.43
C TRP A 214 15.13 6.59 -1.54
N ASN A 215 15.31 7.10 -2.77
CA ASN A 215 15.64 8.50 -2.96
C ASN A 215 14.51 9.43 -2.50
N CYS A 216 13.24 9.06 -2.74
CA CYS A 216 12.10 9.81 -2.18
C CYS A 216 12.15 9.87 -0.66
N ASN A 217 12.40 8.74 0.02
CA ASN A 217 12.56 8.73 1.48
C ASN A 217 13.79 9.54 1.92
N ARG A 218 14.89 9.50 1.17
CA ARG A 218 16.10 10.27 1.48
C ARG A 218 15.87 11.79 1.42
N GLU A 219 15.09 12.24 0.45
CA GLU A 219 14.69 13.64 0.27
C GLU A 219 13.74 14.15 1.36
N MET A 220 13.14 13.26 2.16
CA MET A 220 12.37 13.65 3.34
C MET A 220 13.32 14.10 4.45
N THR A 221 13.77 15.35 4.38
CA THR A 221 14.50 16.03 5.44
C THR A 221 13.57 16.38 6.59
N VAL A 222 14.04 16.15 7.81
CA VAL A 222 13.44 16.60 9.07
C VAL A 222 13.35 18.13 9.01
N HIS A 223 12.20 18.67 8.58
CA HIS A 223 11.88 20.06 8.90
C HIS A 223 11.56 20.06 10.40
N ASN A 224 12.56 20.44 11.20
CA ASN A 224 12.38 20.83 12.60
C ASN A 224 11.44 22.04 12.69
#